data_AF-A0A2I2DP31-F1
#
_entry.id   AF-A0A2I2DP31-F1
#
_cell.length_a   1.000
_cell.length_b   1.000
_cell.length_c   1.000
_cell.angle_alpha   90.00
_cell.angle_beta   90.00
_cell.angle_gamma   90.00
#
_symmetry.space_group_name_H-M   'P 1'
#
loop_
_entity.id
_entity.type
_entity.pdbx_description
1 polymer ?
#
loop_
_entity_poly.entity_id
_entity_poly.type
_entity_poly.pdbx_seq_one_letter_code
_entity_poly.pdbx_strand_id
1 'polypeptide(L)'
;MIWVSKKTFIQGAKKGDKYAMHGEMPAHKVTVDGFFIDVTEVTNKQFKAFVDATKYITVAERPVDWEAMKKELPKSTPKPHDSILQPGSLIFNKDVNKVASMDNYTQWWTWKIGASWKHPEGPESSIEGKDNYPVVHIALEDALAYCKWANRKLPTEAQWESAAQGKDIDDIYTWGNNPEILNAHANTWQGVFPVKNESKDGFELIAPVKSYPPNSIGLYDMLGNVWEITADLFNVNYYKELDSSQPILNPKGASTSFSPNNPYQVEHVIKGGSFLCNASYCASFRISAKMGMSTDSGSDHIGFRTIVALDMLE
;
A
#
# COMPACT_ATOMS: atom_id res chain seq x y z
N MET A 1 -6.42 -5.85 17.24
CA MET A 1 -7.12 -4.70 16.65
C MET A 1 -7.32 -3.64 17.70
N ILE A 2 -7.58 -2.40 17.30
CA ILE A 2 -7.86 -1.26 18.18
C ILE A 2 -9.07 -0.50 17.66
N TRP A 3 -9.80 0.14 18.57
CA TRP A 3 -10.98 0.93 18.25
C TRP A 3 -10.57 2.31 17.72
N VAL A 4 -11.10 2.67 16.55
CA VAL A 4 -11.05 4.02 16.00
C VAL A 4 -12.41 4.66 16.23
N SER A 5 -12.46 5.72 17.04
CA SER A 5 -13.69 6.43 17.31
C SER A 5 -14.21 7.16 16.08
N LYS A 6 -15.54 7.31 16.00
CA LYS A 6 -16.17 8.16 14.99
C LYS A 6 -15.55 9.55 15.02
N LYS A 7 -15.14 10.05 13.85
CA LYS A 7 -14.63 11.42 13.72
C LYS A 7 -14.87 12.02 12.35
N THR A 8 -14.95 13.33 12.34
CA THR A 8 -14.88 14.15 11.12
C THR A 8 -13.47 14.71 11.00
N PHE A 9 -12.83 14.48 9.87
CA PHE A 9 -11.47 14.93 9.60
C PHE A 9 -11.37 15.51 8.18
N ILE A 10 -10.26 16.18 7.89
CA ILE A 10 -9.95 16.61 6.54
C ILE A 10 -9.32 15.42 5.81
N GLN A 11 -9.93 14.94 4.74
CA GLN A 11 -9.34 13.94 3.86
C GLN A 11 -8.66 14.63 2.67
N GLY A 12 -7.54 14.09 2.21
CA GLY A 12 -6.73 14.66 1.14
C GLY A 12 -5.67 15.66 1.60
N ALA A 13 -5.05 16.31 0.62
CA ALA A 13 -3.82 17.09 0.75
C ALA A 13 -3.92 18.21 1.80
N LYS A 14 -2.97 18.26 2.72
CA LYS A 14 -2.95 19.21 3.83
C LYS A 14 -2.42 20.57 3.42
N LYS A 15 -2.86 21.61 4.14
CA LYS A 15 -2.30 22.94 3.95
C LYS A 15 -0.81 22.93 4.29
N GLY A 16 0.02 23.34 3.33
CA GLY A 16 1.47 23.39 3.50
C GLY A 16 2.20 22.08 3.14
N ASP A 17 1.47 21.05 2.73
CA ASP A 17 2.07 19.85 2.15
C ASP A 17 2.63 20.17 0.75
N LYS A 18 3.96 20.22 0.67
CA LYS A 18 4.69 20.57 -0.56
C LYS A 18 4.77 19.41 -1.55
N TYR A 19 4.37 18.20 -1.15
CA TYR A 19 4.48 16.98 -1.95
C TYR A 19 3.13 16.45 -2.42
N ALA A 20 2.04 17.17 -2.10
CA ALA A 20 0.69 16.79 -2.49
C ALA A 20 0.55 16.60 -4.00
N MET A 21 0.11 15.41 -4.41
CA MET A 21 -0.17 15.10 -5.80
C MET A 21 -1.58 15.52 -6.21
N HIS A 22 -1.83 15.59 -7.51
CA HIS A 22 -3.11 16.03 -8.07
C HIS A 22 -4.32 15.26 -7.51
N GLY A 23 -4.22 13.93 -7.45
CA GLY A 23 -5.30 13.07 -6.97
C GLY A 23 -5.58 13.19 -5.48
N GLU A 24 -4.71 13.85 -4.71
CA GLU A 24 -4.92 14.12 -3.29
C GLU A 24 -5.75 15.41 -3.05
N MET A 25 -6.04 16.17 -4.12
CA MET A 25 -6.75 17.45 -4.05
C MET A 25 -8.12 17.37 -4.76
N PRO A 26 -9.11 18.19 -4.32
CA PRO A 26 -9.08 19.07 -3.15
C PRO A 26 -9.23 18.31 -1.82
N ALA A 27 -8.74 18.93 -0.76
CA ALA A 27 -9.05 18.50 0.60
C ALA A 27 -10.54 18.75 0.90
N HIS A 28 -11.17 17.81 1.61
CA HIS A 28 -12.60 17.86 1.90
C HIS A 28 -12.91 17.21 3.25
N LYS A 29 -14.06 17.53 3.85
CA LYS A 29 -14.46 16.97 5.14
C LYS A 29 -15.09 15.60 4.97
N VAL A 30 -14.62 14.63 5.75
CA VAL A 30 -15.15 13.27 5.76
C VAL A 30 -15.46 12.85 7.18
N THR A 31 -16.60 12.22 7.38
CA THR A 31 -17.00 11.61 8.66
C THR A 31 -16.97 10.09 8.50
N VAL A 32 -16.20 9.42 9.34
CA VAL A 32 -16.13 7.96 9.39
C VAL A 32 -16.70 7.50 10.72
N ASP A 33 -17.64 6.56 10.69
CA ASP A 33 -18.18 5.92 11.90
C ASP A 33 -17.14 5.04 12.58
N GLY A 34 -17.36 4.66 13.84
CA GLY A 34 -16.39 3.89 14.60
C GLY A 34 -16.20 2.47 14.07
N PHE A 35 -14.97 1.97 14.11
CA PHE A 35 -14.60 0.64 13.61
C PHE A 35 -13.34 0.10 14.32
N PHE A 36 -13.10 -1.20 14.21
CA PHE A 36 -11.85 -1.80 14.65
C PHE A 36 -10.89 -1.95 13.47
N ILE A 37 -9.61 -1.65 13.69
CA ILE A 37 -8.53 -1.85 12.70
C ILE A 37 -7.38 -2.64 13.33
N ASP A 38 -6.65 -3.41 12.52
CA ASP A 38 -5.40 -4.02 12.96
C ASP A 38 -4.38 -2.99 13.44
N VAL A 39 -3.64 -3.39 14.47
CA VAL A 39 -2.63 -2.52 15.12
C VAL A 39 -1.38 -2.36 14.24
N THR A 40 -1.14 -3.31 13.34
CA THR A 40 0.00 -3.42 12.43
C THR A 40 -0.51 -3.87 11.06
N GLU A 41 0.36 -3.90 10.06
CA GLU A 41 0.15 -4.71 8.87
C GLU A 41 -0.03 -6.20 9.25
N VAL A 42 -0.65 -6.98 8.35
CA VAL A 42 -0.70 -8.43 8.46
C VAL A 42 0.71 -8.98 8.35
N THR A 43 1.10 -9.80 9.32
CA THR A 43 2.45 -10.39 9.40
C THR A 43 2.55 -11.69 8.63
N ASN A 44 3.79 -12.08 8.25
CA ASN A 44 4.09 -13.39 7.67
C ASN A 44 3.52 -14.55 8.50
N LYS A 45 3.62 -14.48 9.84
CA LYS A 45 3.05 -15.49 10.72
C LYS A 45 1.53 -15.62 10.59
N GLN A 46 0.82 -14.49 10.54
CA GLN A 46 -0.63 -14.48 10.38
C GLN A 46 -1.06 -14.98 9.01
N PHE A 47 -0.38 -14.52 7.95
CA PHE A 47 -0.67 -14.96 6.59
C PHE A 47 -0.35 -16.46 6.39
N LYS A 48 0.73 -16.95 7.00
CA LYS A 48 1.04 -18.38 7.03
C LYS A 48 -0.07 -19.20 7.69
N ALA A 49 -0.67 -18.73 8.78
CA ALA A 49 -1.80 -19.43 9.41
C ALA A 49 -3.01 -19.55 8.46
N PHE A 50 -3.30 -18.48 7.69
CA PHE A 50 -4.31 -18.51 6.64
C PHE A 50 -3.98 -19.55 5.56
N VAL A 51 -2.77 -19.53 5.02
CA VAL A 51 -2.35 -20.47 3.96
C VAL A 51 -2.34 -21.92 4.47
N ASP A 52 -1.87 -22.16 5.70
CA ASP A 52 -1.85 -23.50 6.28
C ASP A 52 -3.27 -24.07 6.47
N ALA A 53 -4.23 -23.23 6.86
CA ALA A 53 -5.61 -23.62 7.08
C ALA A 53 -6.42 -23.85 5.79
N THR A 54 -6.13 -23.06 4.74
CA THR A 54 -6.95 -23.03 3.52
C THR A 54 -6.28 -23.67 2.31
N LYS A 55 -4.96 -23.92 2.39
CA LYS A 55 -4.10 -24.30 1.27
C LYS A 55 -4.13 -23.28 0.12
N TYR A 56 -4.39 -22.02 0.44
CA TYR A 56 -4.43 -20.94 -0.54
C TYR A 56 -3.08 -20.79 -1.27
N ILE A 57 -3.16 -20.54 -2.57
CA ILE A 57 -2.02 -20.26 -3.46
C ILE A 57 -2.17 -18.82 -3.91
N THR A 58 -1.21 -17.96 -3.61
CA THR A 58 -1.32 -16.52 -3.93
C THR A 58 -1.26 -16.27 -5.42
N VAL A 59 -1.74 -15.12 -5.90
CA VAL A 59 -1.67 -14.74 -7.32
C VAL A 59 -0.24 -14.86 -7.85
N ALA A 60 0.76 -14.39 -7.09
CA ALA A 60 2.19 -14.51 -7.45
C ALA A 60 2.71 -15.95 -7.61
N GLU A 61 2.03 -16.94 -7.01
CA GLU A 61 2.41 -18.36 -7.09
C GLU A 61 1.70 -19.10 -8.25
N ARG A 62 0.76 -18.45 -8.95
CA ARG A 62 -0.06 -19.06 -10.01
C ARG A 62 0.53 -18.80 -11.40
N PRO A 63 0.25 -19.68 -12.39
CA PRO A 63 0.58 -19.40 -13.79
C PRO A 63 -0.07 -18.09 -14.27
N VAL A 64 0.67 -17.29 -15.04
CA VAL A 64 0.18 -16.04 -15.60
C VAL A 64 -0.73 -16.34 -16.80
N ASP A 65 -1.98 -15.89 -16.73
CA ASP A 65 -2.93 -16.00 -17.83
C ASP A 65 -2.79 -14.81 -18.80
N TRP A 66 -2.11 -15.05 -19.93
CA TRP A 66 -1.96 -14.05 -20.99
C TRP A 66 -3.31 -13.53 -21.53
N GLU A 67 -4.32 -14.39 -21.63
CA GLU A 67 -5.62 -14.03 -22.20
C GLU A 67 -6.40 -13.10 -21.28
N ALA A 68 -6.20 -13.22 -19.96
CA ALA A 68 -6.68 -12.26 -18.97
C ALA A 68 -5.87 -10.96 -19.03
N MET A 69 -4.54 -11.04 -18.89
CA MET A 69 -3.65 -9.88 -18.79
C MET A 69 -3.74 -8.95 -20.02
N LYS A 70 -3.82 -9.52 -21.24
CA LYS A 70 -3.86 -8.71 -22.47
C LYS A 70 -5.08 -7.80 -22.61
N LYS A 71 -6.15 -8.05 -21.83
CA LYS A 71 -7.36 -7.20 -21.82
C LYS A 71 -7.10 -5.85 -21.16
N GLU A 72 -6.08 -5.77 -20.31
CA GLU A 72 -5.70 -4.56 -19.56
C GLU A 72 -4.47 -3.86 -20.17
N LEU A 73 -4.04 -4.30 -21.37
CA LEU A 73 -2.89 -3.74 -22.08
C LEU A 73 -3.34 -2.97 -23.33
N PRO A 74 -2.52 -2.02 -23.83
CA PRO A 74 -2.77 -1.38 -25.12
C PRO A 74 -2.97 -2.42 -26.23
N LYS A 75 -3.87 -2.10 -27.16
CA LYS A 75 -4.10 -2.94 -28.35
C LYS A 75 -2.78 -3.17 -29.09
N SER A 76 -2.55 -4.41 -29.52
CA SER A 76 -1.32 -4.86 -30.19
C SER A 76 -0.08 -5.05 -29.31
N THR A 77 -0.20 -5.04 -27.98
CA THR A 77 0.91 -5.43 -27.10
C THR A 77 1.31 -6.89 -27.39
N PRO A 78 2.58 -7.16 -27.76
CA PRO A 78 3.01 -8.51 -28.07
C PRO A 78 3.07 -9.37 -26.81
N LYS A 79 2.74 -10.66 -26.96
CA LYS A 79 2.88 -11.64 -25.88
C LYS A 79 4.37 -11.78 -25.51
N PRO A 80 4.75 -11.60 -24.23
CA PRO A 80 6.08 -11.94 -23.75
C PRO A 80 6.39 -13.43 -23.98
N HIS A 81 7.66 -13.78 -24.17
CA HIS A 81 8.04 -15.19 -24.33
C HIS A 81 7.67 -16.01 -23.08
N ASP A 82 7.26 -17.27 -23.25
CA ASP A 82 6.79 -18.10 -22.13
C ASP A 82 7.87 -18.35 -21.06
N SER A 83 9.16 -18.18 -21.40
CA SER A 83 10.27 -18.27 -20.45
C SER A 83 10.29 -17.15 -19.40
N ILE A 84 9.63 -16.03 -19.67
CA ILE A 84 9.51 -14.90 -18.73
C ILE A 84 8.09 -14.74 -18.19
N LEU A 85 7.09 -15.23 -18.92
CA LEU A 85 5.69 -15.26 -18.50
C LEU A 85 5.43 -16.43 -17.54
N GLN A 86 6.05 -16.37 -16.37
CA GLN A 86 6.05 -17.41 -15.34
C GLN A 86 5.59 -16.83 -14.00
N PRO A 87 5.10 -17.67 -13.06
CA PRO A 87 4.73 -17.25 -11.71
C PRO A 87 5.87 -16.45 -11.07
N GLY A 88 5.52 -15.35 -10.41
CA GLY A 88 6.48 -14.42 -9.84
C GLY A 88 5.79 -13.14 -9.39
N SER A 89 6.61 -12.17 -9.03
CA SER A 89 6.15 -10.86 -8.60
C SER A 89 7.23 -9.82 -8.89
N LEU A 90 6.82 -8.54 -8.88
CA LEU A 90 7.73 -7.42 -9.08
C LEU A 90 8.58 -7.21 -7.82
N ILE A 91 9.90 -7.06 -8.01
CA ILE A 91 10.85 -6.76 -6.93
C ILE A 91 11.68 -5.53 -7.27
N PHE A 92 12.14 -4.83 -6.24
CA PHE A 92 13.11 -3.78 -6.36
C PHE A 92 14.49 -4.36 -6.70
N ASN A 93 15.06 -3.88 -7.79
CA ASN A 93 16.40 -4.22 -8.21
C ASN A 93 17.43 -3.43 -7.38
N LYS A 94 18.16 -4.15 -6.53
CA LYS A 94 19.19 -3.58 -5.65
C LYS A 94 20.48 -3.21 -6.39
N ASP A 95 20.68 -3.72 -7.61
CA ASP A 95 21.91 -3.56 -8.40
C ASP A 95 21.89 -2.31 -9.32
N VAL A 96 21.05 -1.32 -9.00
CA VAL A 96 20.90 -0.12 -9.82
C VAL A 96 22.03 0.87 -9.55
N ASN A 97 23.01 0.88 -10.43
CA ASN A 97 24.19 1.76 -10.30
C ASN A 97 23.99 3.16 -10.91
N LYS A 98 23.05 3.30 -11.85
CA LYS A 98 22.74 4.58 -12.52
C LYS A 98 21.33 4.54 -13.10
N VAL A 99 20.65 5.68 -13.03
CA VAL A 99 19.35 5.90 -13.66
C VAL A 99 19.48 6.93 -14.78
N ALA A 100 18.96 6.60 -15.96
CA ALA A 100 18.91 7.48 -17.12
C ALA A 100 17.76 8.52 -17.02
N SER A 101 16.61 8.11 -16.48
CA SER A 101 15.46 8.97 -16.20
C SER A 101 14.62 8.42 -15.04
N MET A 102 14.10 9.30 -14.18
CA MET A 102 13.17 8.92 -13.11
C MET A 102 11.77 8.54 -13.61
N ASP A 103 11.45 8.83 -14.87
CA ASP A 103 10.17 8.45 -15.47
C ASP A 103 10.15 6.98 -15.92
N ASN A 104 11.33 6.38 -16.08
CA ASN A 104 11.45 4.99 -16.52
C ASN A 104 11.72 4.05 -15.33
N TYR A 105 10.64 3.70 -14.63
CA TYR A 105 10.70 2.85 -13.44
C TYR A 105 11.12 1.39 -13.72
N THR A 106 11.12 0.95 -14.99
CA THR A 106 11.62 -0.39 -15.39
C THR A 106 13.12 -0.58 -15.12
N GLN A 107 13.85 0.50 -14.80
CA GLN A 107 15.27 0.43 -14.44
C GLN A 107 15.50 -0.16 -13.05
N TRP A 108 14.54 -0.01 -12.13
CA TRP A 108 14.65 -0.52 -10.75
C TRP A 108 13.52 -1.47 -10.35
N TRP A 109 12.49 -1.65 -11.16
CA TRP A 109 11.50 -2.71 -10.98
C TRP A 109 11.77 -3.85 -11.95
N THR A 110 11.87 -5.07 -11.43
CA THR A 110 12.10 -6.26 -12.25
C THR A 110 11.11 -7.37 -11.90
N TRP A 111 10.65 -8.10 -12.92
CA TRP A 111 9.86 -9.30 -12.71
C TRP A 111 10.78 -10.43 -12.27
N LYS A 112 10.55 -10.94 -11.05
CA LYS A 112 11.32 -12.06 -10.50
C LYS A 112 10.47 -13.33 -10.50
N ILE A 113 10.83 -14.26 -11.38
CA ILE A 113 10.22 -15.59 -11.42
C ILE A 113 10.41 -16.26 -10.06
N GLY A 114 9.31 -16.79 -9.51
CA GLY A 114 9.25 -17.44 -8.21
C GLY A 114 9.34 -16.51 -6.99
N ALA A 115 9.35 -15.19 -7.18
CA ALA A 115 9.14 -14.27 -6.07
C ALA A 115 7.69 -14.33 -5.59
N SER A 116 7.49 -14.52 -4.29
CA SER A 116 6.18 -14.63 -3.64
C SER A 116 6.30 -14.31 -2.15
N TRP A 117 5.20 -14.34 -1.42
CA TRP A 117 5.20 -14.08 0.03
C TRP A 117 6.13 -15.03 0.84
N LYS A 118 6.39 -16.25 0.35
CA LYS A 118 7.32 -17.22 0.99
C LYS A 118 8.78 -16.95 0.61
N HIS A 119 8.99 -16.40 -0.57
CA HIS A 119 10.27 -16.23 -1.24
C HIS A 119 10.40 -14.79 -1.78
N PRO A 120 10.47 -13.75 -0.90
CA PRO A 120 10.27 -12.37 -1.34
C PRO A 120 11.32 -11.82 -2.33
N GLU A 121 12.53 -12.38 -2.33
CA GLU A 121 13.61 -11.98 -3.24
C GLU A 121 13.80 -12.99 -4.40
N GLY A 122 12.85 -13.92 -4.55
CA GLY A 122 12.89 -15.03 -5.49
C GLY A 122 13.23 -16.38 -4.84
N PRO A 123 13.35 -17.47 -5.63
CA PRO A 123 13.30 -18.86 -5.17
C PRO A 123 14.28 -19.24 -4.06
N GLU A 124 15.45 -18.59 -4.02
CA GLU A 124 16.51 -18.86 -3.04
C GLU A 124 16.34 -18.12 -1.72
N SER A 125 15.37 -17.20 -1.63
CA SER A 125 15.09 -16.44 -0.41
C SER A 125 14.08 -17.17 0.49
N SER A 126 13.96 -16.78 1.75
CA SER A 126 12.92 -17.32 2.64
C SER A 126 12.43 -16.26 3.64
N ILE A 127 11.31 -16.58 4.28
CA ILE A 127 10.77 -15.86 5.43
C ILE A 127 11.15 -16.51 6.78
N GLU A 128 12.14 -17.40 6.81
CA GLU A 128 12.61 -18.01 8.06
C GLU A 128 13.13 -16.92 9.00
N GLY A 129 12.67 -16.93 10.25
CA GLY A 129 12.98 -15.88 11.23
C GLY A 129 12.29 -14.53 10.98
N LYS A 130 11.41 -14.42 9.98
CA LYS A 130 10.70 -13.18 9.62
C LYS A 130 9.21 -13.20 9.95
N ASP A 131 8.82 -13.95 10.98
CA ASP A 131 7.43 -14.12 11.44
C ASP A 131 6.70 -12.79 11.70
N ASN A 132 7.43 -11.79 12.23
CA ASN A 132 6.91 -10.46 12.59
C ASN A 132 7.16 -9.39 11.52
N TYR A 133 7.57 -9.76 10.31
CA TYR A 133 7.61 -8.84 9.18
C TYR A 133 6.24 -8.79 8.50
N PRO A 134 5.86 -7.65 7.90
CA PRO A 134 4.65 -7.60 7.10
C PRO A 134 4.75 -8.57 5.92
N VAL A 135 3.64 -9.22 5.60
CA VAL A 135 3.55 -10.06 4.41
C VAL A 135 3.54 -9.18 3.16
N VAL A 136 4.30 -9.57 2.14
CA VAL A 136 4.44 -8.84 0.87
C VAL A 136 4.17 -9.74 -0.34
N HIS A 137 4.21 -9.20 -1.56
CA HIS A 137 3.77 -9.87 -2.80
C HIS A 137 2.29 -10.23 -2.80
N ILE A 138 1.49 -9.39 -2.14
CA ILE A 138 0.06 -9.60 -1.99
C ILE A 138 -0.68 -8.83 -3.09
N ALA A 139 -1.42 -9.54 -3.93
CA ALA A 139 -2.40 -8.94 -4.83
C ALA A 139 -3.73 -8.67 -4.10
N LEU A 140 -4.63 -7.91 -4.73
CA LEU A 140 -5.93 -7.60 -4.12
C LEU A 140 -6.72 -8.87 -3.77
N GLU A 141 -6.71 -9.87 -4.66
CA GLU A 141 -7.40 -11.15 -4.44
C GLU A 141 -6.88 -11.87 -3.19
N ASP A 142 -5.56 -11.87 -2.98
CA ASP A 142 -4.91 -12.52 -1.84
C ASP A 142 -5.35 -11.87 -0.51
N ALA A 143 -5.36 -10.54 -0.47
CA ALA A 143 -5.79 -9.77 0.70
C ALA A 143 -7.28 -10.00 1.01
N LEU A 144 -8.14 -10.04 -0.02
CA LEU A 144 -9.58 -10.30 0.15
C LEU A 144 -9.85 -11.75 0.59
N ALA A 145 -9.09 -12.72 0.09
CA ALA A 145 -9.19 -14.11 0.51
C ALA A 145 -8.81 -14.27 2.00
N TYR A 146 -7.72 -13.62 2.43
CA TYR A 146 -7.34 -13.55 3.83
C TYR A 146 -8.43 -12.90 4.68
N CYS A 147 -8.97 -11.74 4.24
CA CYS A 147 -10.03 -11.04 4.94
C CYS A 147 -11.26 -11.94 5.15
N LYS A 148 -11.69 -12.65 4.09
CA LYS A 148 -12.81 -13.60 4.17
C LYS A 148 -12.56 -14.71 5.20
N TRP A 149 -11.37 -15.31 5.18
CA TRP A 149 -11.00 -16.36 6.14
C TRP A 149 -10.97 -15.84 7.59
N ALA A 150 -10.44 -14.64 7.80
CA ALA A 150 -10.31 -14.03 9.12
C ALA A 150 -11.61 -13.38 9.64
N ASN A 151 -12.70 -13.41 8.87
CA ASN A 151 -13.94 -12.64 9.10
C ASN A 151 -13.67 -11.12 9.26
N ARG A 152 -12.99 -10.54 8.26
CA ARG A 152 -12.55 -9.14 8.22
C ARG A 152 -12.83 -8.52 6.86
N LYS A 153 -12.54 -7.23 6.73
CA LYS A 153 -12.58 -6.47 5.46
C LYS A 153 -11.29 -5.66 5.30
N LEU A 154 -10.98 -5.25 4.07
CA LEU A 154 -10.01 -4.16 3.85
C LEU A 154 -10.64 -2.84 4.33
N PRO A 155 -9.83 -1.90 4.89
CA PRO A 155 -10.32 -0.56 5.19
C PRO A 155 -10.72 0.15 3.90
N THR A 156 -11.72 1.03 3.96
CA THR A 156 -11.82 2.06 2.91
C THR A 156 -10.67 3.05 3.01
N GLU A 157 -10.39 3.80 1.94
CA GLU A 157 -9.38 4.87 1.95
C GLU A 157 -9.63 5.84 3.13
N ALA A 158 -10.89 6.24 3.32
CA ALA A 158 -11.27 7.14 4.40
C ALA A 158 -11.12 6.52 5.79
N GLN A 159 -11.42 5.23 5.95
CA GLN A 159 -11.16 4.53 7.21
C GLN A 159 -9.67 4.49 7.51
N TRP A 160 -8.85 4.18 6.51
CA TRP A 160 -7.40 4.15 6.64
C TRP A 160 -6.84 5.52 7.07
N GLU A 161 -7.23 6.61 6.39
CA GLU A 161 -6.77 7.96 6.77
C GLU A 161 -7.29 8.39 8.14
N SER A 162 -8.54 8.08 8.46
CA SER A 162 -9.10 8.33 9.80
C SER A 162 -8.26 7.64 10.89
N ALA A 163 -7.89 6.38 10.67
CA ALA A 163 -7.02 5.64 11.58
C ALA A 163 -5.63 6.28 11.67
N ALA A 164 -5.03 6.65 10.54
CA ALA A 164 -3.68 7.25 10.47
C ALA A 164 -3.60 8.59 11.23
N GLN A 165 -4.64 9.42 11.09
CA GLN A 165 -4.77 10.70 11.80
C GLN A 165 -4.85 10.54 13.33
N GLY A 166 -5.16 9.35 13.87
CA GLY A 166 -5.23 9.14 15.31
C GLY A 166 -6.23 10.06 16.01
N LYS A 167 -5.77 10.89 16.96
CA LYS A 167 -6.57 11.93 17.64
C LYS A 167 -6.68 13.24 16.86
N ASP A 168 -5.81 13.43 15.88
CA ASP A 168 -5.75 14.62 15.05
C ASP A 168 -6.75 14.51 13.89
N ILE A 169 -6.92 15.62 13.17
CA ILE A 169 -7.90 15.75 12.09
C ILE A 169 -7.37 16.38 10.81
N ASP A 170 -6.14 16.90 10.83
CA ASP A 170 -5.57 17.64 9.69
C ASP A 170 -4.04 17.57 9.59
N ASP A 171 -3.41 16.55 10.16
CA ASP A 171 -1.96 16.42 10.12
C ASP A 171 -1.46 15.75 8.83
N ILE A 172 -0.24 16.11 8.42
CA ILE A 172 0.47 15.57 7.26
C ILE A 172 1.00 14.17 7.57
N TYR A 173 1.55 13.96 8.77
CA TYR A 173 2.11 12.70 9.23
C TYR A 173 1.38 12.19 10.47
N THR A 174 1.55 10.91 10.80
CA THR A 174 0.92 10.28 11.99
C THR A 174 1.48 10.78 13.32
N TRP A 175 2.58 11.55 13.28
CA TRP A 175 3.26 12.19 14.40
C TRP A 175 3.17 13.73 14.36
N GLY A 176 2.27 14.29 13.56
CA GLY A 176 2.13 15.73 13.38
C GLY A 176 2.82 16.26 12.12
N ASN A 177 3.25 17.51 12.14
CA ASN A 177 3.73 18.22 10.93
C ASN A 177 5.24 18.50 10.92
N ASN A 178 6.02 17.81 11.76
CA ASN A 178 7.47 17.93 11.77
C ASN A 178 8.12 16.88 10.84
N PRO A 179 8.66 17.27 9.67
CA PRO A 179 9.34 16.34 8.77
C PRO A 179 10.74 15.91 9.26
N GLU A 180 11.35 16.65 10.20
CA GLU A 180 12.74 16.38 10.64
C GLU A 180 12.88 15.08 11.43
N ILE A 181 11.77 14.58 11.98
CA ILE A 181 11.72 13.35 12.78
C ILE A 181 11.28 12.12 11.98
N LEU A 182 11.21 12.21 10.65
CA LEU A 182 10.79 11.12 9.76
C LEU A 182 11.54 9.81 10.03
N ASN A 183 12.87 9.84 10.06
CA ASN A 183 13.70 8.64 10.25
C ASN A 183 13.52 7.99 11.63
N ALA A 184 12.96 8.70 12.60
CA ALA A 184 12.66 8.15 13.93
C ALA A 184 11.22 7.59 14.03
N HIS A 185 10.40 7.74 12.98
CA HIS A 185 8.97 7.41 13.01
C HIS A 185 8.48 6.56 11.83
N ALA A 186 9.28 6.39 10.77
CA ALA A 186 8.90 5.57 9.62
C ALA A 186 10.12 4.98 8.90
N ASN A 187 9.93 3.77 8.38
CA ASN A 187 10.87 3.11 7.47
C ASN A 187 10.68 3.64 6.04
N THR A 188 11.69 4.32 5.50
CA THR A 188 11.66 5.01 4.20
C THR A 188 13.04 4.93 3.56
N TRP A 189 13.24 5.61 2.42
CA TRP A 189 14.55 5.64 1.76
C TRP A 189 15.31 6.92 2.10
N GLN A 190 16.56 6.82 2.55
CA GLN A 190 17.45 7.97 2.73
C GLN A 190 18.66 7.89 1.80
N GLY A 191 19.08 9.02 1.24
CA GLY A 191 20.17 9.06 0.25
C GLY A 191 19.65 9.31 -1.16
N VAL A 192 20.23 8.63 -2.15
CA VAL A 192 19.96 8.87 -3.58
C VAL A 192 19.17 7.69 -4.13
N PHE A 193 17.85 7.81 -4.16
CA PHE A 193 16.99 6.79 -4.76
C PHE A 193 17.23 6.71 -6.28
N PRO A 194 17.23 5.52 -6.90
CA PRO A 194 17.21 4.16 -6.34
C PRO A 194 18.62 3.56 -6.11
N VAL A 195 19.68 4.37 -6.14
CA VAL A 195 21.07 3.92 -6.24
C VAL A 195 21.70 3.62 -4.88
N LYS A 196 21.41 4.45 -3.86
CA LYS A 196 22.03 4.34 -2.54
C LYS A 196 21.02 4.64 -1.44
N ASN A 197 20.71 3.63 -0.63
CA ASN A 197 20.04 3.80 0.65
C ASN A 197 21.11 3.95 1.75
N GLU A 198 20.98 4.98 2.58
CA GLU A 198 21.86 5.26 3.72
C GLU A 198 21.31 4.67 5.02
N SER A 199 20.07 4.17 5.03
CA SER A 199 19.45 3.45 6.16
C SER A 199 19.56 4.19 7.49
N LYS A 200 19.35 5.51 7.46
CA LYS A 200 19.41 6.38 8.65
C LYS A 200 18.29 6.08 9.63
N ASP A 201 17.21 5.46 9.16
CA ASP A 201 16.09 4.98 9.97
C ASP A 201 16.33 3.59 10.59
N GLY A 202 17.45 2.94 10.25
CA GLY A 202 17.86 1.65 10.80
C GLY A 202 17.57 0.44 9.90
N PHE A 203 16.91 0.63 8.76
CA PHE A 203 16.59 -0.47 7.84
C PHE A 203 16.97 -0.14 6.40
N GLU A 204 17.52 -1.11 5.69
CA GLU A 204 17.83 -0.96 4.25
C GLU A 204 16.59 -1.13 3.38
N LEU A 205 15.69 -2.02 3.78
CA LEU A 205 14.46 -2.34 3.09
C LEU A 205 13.37 -2.56 4.15
N ILE A 206 12.54 -3.58 3.99
CA ILE A 206 11.46 -3.94 4.90
C ILE A 206 11.92 -4.10 6.36
N ALA A 207 11.12 -3.60 7.30
CA ALA A 207 11.32 -3.70 8.73
C ALA A 207 10.26 -4.63 9.38
N PRO A 208 10.54 -5.21 10.56
CA PRO A 208 9.50 -5.83 11.37
C PRO A 208 8.38 -4.84 11.69
N VAL A 209 7.15 -5.33 11.83
CA VAL A 209 6.06 -4.50 12.35
C VAL A 209 6.38 -4.02 13.77
N LYS A 210 5.90 -2.83 14.12
CA LYS A 210 6.16 -2.11 15.37
C LYS A 210 7.61 -1.71 15.59
N SER A 211 8.33 -1.40 14.52
CA SER A 211 9.72 -0.91 14.62
C SER A 211 9.81 0.55 15.10
N TYR A 212 8.77 1.34 14.86
CA TYR A 212 8.70 2.76 15.20
C TYR A 212 7.60 3.05 16.24
N PRO A 213 7.60 4.25 16.87
CA PRO A 213 6.53 4.62 17.79
C PRO A 213 5.13 4.55 17.15
N PRO A 214 4.10 4.14 17.90
CA PRO A 214 2.74 4.20 17.40
C PRO A 214 2.24 5.64 17.29
N ASN A 215 1.21 5.86 16.48
CA ASN A 215 0.46 7.12 16.46
C ASN A 215 -0.31 7.35 17.78
N SER A 216 -1.01 8.48 17.88
CA SER A 216 -1.70 8.94 19.09
C SER A 216 -2.84 8.04 19.61
N ILE A 217 -3.21 6.98 18.86
CA ILE A 217 -4.18 5.95 19.27
C ILE A 217 -3.59 4.55 19.35
N GLY A 218 -2.29 4.35 19.12
CA GLY A 218 -1.64 3.04 19.29
C GLY A 218 -1.47 2.22 18.00
N LEU A 219 -1.62 2.82 16.81
CA LEU A 219 -1.35 2.16 15.52
C LEU A 219 0.10 2.33 15.10
N TYR A 220 0.69 1.27 14.59
CA TYR A 220 2.07 1.23 14.13
C TYR A 220 2.15 1.24 12.61
N ASP A 221 3.27 1.76 12.10
CA ASP A 221 3.69 1.65 10.70
C ASP A 221 2.62 2.08 9.69
N MET A 222 1.80 3.08 10.07
CA MET A 222 0.82 3.66 9.14
C MET A 222 1.50 4.44 8.01
N LEU A 223 2.77 4.81 8.15
CA LEU A 223 3.54 5.50 7.11
C LEU A 223 4.89 4.81 6.93
N GLY A 224 5.30 4.60 5.69
CA GLY A 224 6.51 3.85 5.35
C GLY A 224 6.32 2.33 5.47
N ASN A 225 7.43 1.61 5.56
CA ASN A 225 7.50 0.14 5.60
C ASN A 225 6.90 -0.52 4.35
N VAL A 226 5.60 -0.81 4.30
CA VAL A 226 4.94 -1.33 3.09
C VAL A 226 3.70 -0.52 2.76
N TRP A 227 3.42 -0.41 1.46
CA TRP A 227 2.13 0.09 0.99
C TRP A 227 1.00 -0.82 1.47
N GLU A 228 -0.16 -0.23 1.74
CA GLU A 228 -1.31 -0.96 2.22
C GLU A 228 -2.52 -0.84 1.30
N ILE A 229 -3.04 -1.99 0.88
CA ILE A 229 -4.21 -2.10 0.01
C ILE A 229 -5.47 -1.66 0.76
N THR A 230 -6.30 -0.85 0.11
CA THR A 230 -7.63 -0.45 0.59
C THR A 230 -8.73 -0.96 -0.34
N ALA A 231 -9.99 -0.88 0.10
CA ALA A 231 -11.13 -1.40 -0.64
C ALA A 231 -11.50 -0.57 -1.89
N ASP A 232 -11.07 0.69 -1.95
CA ASP A 232 -11.55 1.70 -2.89
C ASP A 232 -10.88 1.58 -4.26
N LEU A 233 -11.64 1.81 -5.34
CA LEU A 233 -11.09 1.99 -6.68
C LEU A 233 -10.27 3.28 -6.75
N PHE A 234 -9.09 3.22 -7.37
CA PHE A 234 -8.26 4.39 -7.60
C PHE A 234 -8.79 5.20 -8.78
N ASN A 235 -9.13 6.45 -8.52
CA ASN A 235 -9.48 7.40 -9.57
C ASN A 235 -8.87 8.76 -9.23
N VAL A 236 -7.98 9.25 -10.10
CA VAL A 236 -7.25 10.50 -9.88
C VAL A 236 -8.17 11.73 -9.82
N ASN A 237 -9.39 11.65 -10.38
CA ASN A 237 -10.35 12.74 -10.39
C ASN A 237 -11.36 12.67 -9.23
N TYR A 238 -11.43 11.55 -8.50
CA TYR A 238 -12.51 11.28 -7.54
C TYR A 238 -12.77 12.45 -6.59
N TYR A 239 -11.74 13.01 -5.96
CA TYR A 239 -11.89 14.08 -4.97
C TYR A 239 -12.46 15.38 -5.57
N LYS A 240 -12.22 15.64 -6.86
CA LYS A 240 -12.74 16.82 -7.55
C LYS A 240 -14.21 16.68 -7.94
N GLU A 241 -14.67 15.45 -8.07
CA GLU A 241 -16.05 15.12 -8.43
C GLU A 241 -16.98 15.07 -7.21
N LEU A 242 -16.42 15.11 -6.00
CA LEU A 242 -17.18 15.11 -4.76
C LEU A 242 -17.89 16.45 -4.52
N ASP A 243 -19.15 16.37 -4.09
CA ASP A 243 -19.81 17.50 -3.43
C ASP A 243 -19.25 17.65 -2.00
N SER A 244 -18.44 18.68 -1.80
CA SER A 244 -17.78 18.99 -0.53
C SER A 244 -18.51 20.08 0.28
N SER A 245 -19.76 20.41 -0.08
CA SER A 245 -20.58 21.40 0.64
C SER A 245 -20.91 20.96 2.06
N GLN A 246 -20.96 19.65 2.32
CA GLN A 246 -21.15 19.02 3.63
C GLN A 246 -20.13 17.90 3.85
N PRO A 247 -19.86 17.50 5.10
CA PRO A 247 -19.03 16.34 5.37
C PRO A 247 -19.60 15.07 4.73
N ILE A 248 -18.76 14.35 3.98
CA ILE A 248 -19.16 13.12 3.32
C ILE A 248 -19.12 11.99 4.34
N LEU A 249 -20.21 11.23 4.48
CA LEU A 249 -20.34 10.17 5.47
C LEU A 249 -19.90 8.81 4.88
N ASN A 250 -18.90 8.18 5.49
CA ASN A 250 -18.39 6.84 5.17
C ASN A 250 -18.19 6.58 3.66
N PRO A 251 -17.43 7.42 2.93
CA PRO A 251 -17.22 7.24 1.50
C PRO A 251 -16.60 5.86 1.20
N LYS A 252 -16.99 5.30 0.05
CA LYS A 252 -16.60 3.97 -0.43
C LYS A 252 -15.74 4.03 -1.70
N GLY A 253 -15.23 5.22 -2.04
CA GLY A 253 -14.38 5.45 -3.19
C GLY A 253 -15.16 5.73 -4.47
N ALA A 254 -14.42 5.79 -5.58
CA ALA A 254 -14.97 6.00 -6.90
C ALA A 254 -15.75 4.78 -7.40
N SER A 255 -16.73 5.00 -8.27
CA SER A 255 -17.46 3.92 -8.95
C SER A 255 -16.69 3.31 -10.12
N THR A 256 -15.65 3.99 -10.62
CA THR A 256 -14.78 3.54 -11.72
C THR A 256 -13.32 3.86 -11.42
N SER A 257 -12.42 2.98 -11.85
CA SER A 257 -10.97 3.22 -11.83
C SER A 257 -10.57 4.18 -12.95
N PHE A 258 -9.66 5.10 -12.66
CA PHE A 258 -9.04 5.94 -13.69
C PHE A 258 -7.65 6.45 -13.27
N SER A 259 -6.65 6.06 -14.07
CA SER A 259 -5.26 6.49 -13.96
C SER A 259 -4.74 6.90 -15.34
N PRO A 260 -4.24 8.14 -15.54
CA PRO A 260 -3.78 8.60 -16.84
C PRO A 260 -2.63 7.77 -17.42
N ASN A 261 -1.78 7.22 -16.55
CA ASN A 261 -0.62 6.44 -16.96
C ASN A 261 -0.98 4.98 -17.26
N ASN A 262 -2.08 4.47 -16.68
CA ASN A 262 -2.56 3.09 -16.84
C ASN A 262 -4.04 3.06 -17.25
N PRO A 263 -4.43 3.65 -18.39
CA PRO A 263 -5.84 3.89 -18.74
C PRO A 263 -6.65 2.62 -19.04
N TYR A 264 -5.98 1.46 -19.15
CA TYR A 264 -6.61 0.16 -19.44
C TYR A 264 -6.69 -0.75 -18.21
N GLN A 265 -6.05 -0.37 -17.09
CA GLN A 265 -6.01 -1.18 -15.88
C GLN A 265 -7.05 -0.73 -14.86
N VAL A 266 -7.60 -1.70 -14.13
CA VAL A 266 -8.36 -1.42 -12.92
C VAL A 266 -7.37 -1.36 -11.77
N GLU A 267 -7.35 -0.22 -11.07
CA GLU A 267 -6.47 0.01 -9.94
C GLU A 267 -7.29 0.21 -8.67
N HIS A 268 -6.74 -0.26 -7.55
CA HIS A 268 -7.23 0.03 -6.21
C HIS A 268 -6.30 1.00 -5.49
N VAL A 269 -6.85 1.76 -4.55
CA VAL A 269 -6.10 2.71 -3.75
C VAL A 269 -5.17 1.96 -2.78
N ILE A 270 -3.88 2.31 -2.82
CA ILE A 270 -2.90 1.97 -1.79
C ILE A 270 -2.48 3.22 -1.01
N LYS A 271 -2.21 3.05 0.29
CA LYS A 271 -1.88 4.12 1.24
C LYS A 271 -0.59 3.83 2.03
N GLY A 272 -0.01 4.87 2.62
CA GLY A 272 1.09 4.77 3.59
C GLY A 272 2.50 4.96 3.04
N GLY A 273 2.74 4.66 1.76
CA GLY A 273 4.11 4.60 1.24
C GLY A 273 4.83 3.31 1.67
N SER A 274 6.13 3.23 1.41
CA SER A 274 6.94 2.05 1.73
C SER A 274 8.38 2.44 2.08
N PHE A 275 9.22 1.45 2.42
CA PHE A 275 10.65 1.60 2.61
C PHE A 275 11.39 2.16 1.38
N LEU A 276 10.77 2.15 0.19
CA LEU A 276 11.34 2.75 -1.03
C LEU A 276 10.98 4.24 -1.22
N CYS A 277 10.12 4.81 -0.38
CA CYS A 277 9.67 6.19 -0.54
C CYS A 277 10.77 7.20 -0.18
N ASN A 278 11.03 8.14 -1.08
CA ASN A 278 11.96 9.24 -0.90
C ASN A 278 11.34 10.55 -1.44
N ALA A 279 11.60 11.66 -0.77
CA ALA A 279 11.09 12.98 -1.17
C ALA A 279 11.46 13.41 -2.61
N SER A 280 12.56 12.89 -3.18
CA SER A 280 12.99 13.22 -4.55
C SER A 280 12.21 12.53 -5.65
N TYR A 281 11.41 11.50 -5.33
CA TYR A 281 10.70 10.67 -6.31
C TYR A 281 9.28 10.35 -5.88
N CYS A 282 9.12 9.76 -4.69
CA CYS A 282 7.85 9.28 -4.16
C CYS A 282 7.77 9.60 -2.66
N ALA A 283 7.20 10.78 -2.35
CA ALA A 283 7.04 11.26 -0.98
C ALA A 283 5.75 10.71 -0.33
N SER A 284 5.47 9.42 -0.48
CA SER A 284 4.18 8.86 -0.05
C SER A 284 4.10 8.47 1.42
N PHE A 285 5.13 8.79 2.21
CA PHE A 285 5.13 8.72 3.67
C PHE A 285 4.28 9.83 4.32
N ARG A 286 3.14 10.20 3.73
CA ARG A 286 2.19 11.22 4.21
C ARG A 286 0.80 10.61 4.28
N ILE A 287 -0.04 11.04 5.22
CA ILE A 287 -1.38 10.47 5.43
C ILE A 287 -2.24 10.60 4.16
N SER A 288 -2.21 11.75 3.49
CA SER A 288 -3.02 12.01 2.29
C SER A 288 -2.50 11.32 1.03
N ALA A 289 -1.24 10.87 1.03
CA ALA A 289 -0.64 10.26 -0.14
C ALA A 289 -1.42 9.01 -0.54
N LYS A 290 -1.60 8.84 -1.85
CA LYS A 290 -2.27 7.67 -2.42
C LYS A 290 -1.73 7.37 -3.80
N MET A 291 -1.70 6.08 -4.14
CA MET A 291 -1.38 5.60 -5.48
C MET A 291 -2.39 4.54 -5.91
N GLY A 292 -2.43 4.27 -7.21
CA GLY A 292 -3.14 3.13 -7.77
C GLY A 292 -2.23 1.91 -7.83
N MET A 293 -2.82 0.73 -7.59
CA MET A 293 -2.18 -0.57 -7.72
C MET A 293 -3.08 -1.47 -8.57
N SER A 294 -2.52 -2.15 -9.58
CA SER A 294 -3.28 -3.13 -10.36
C SER A 294 -3.79 -4.26 -9.46
N THR A 295 -4.96 -4.81 -9.81
CA THR A 295 -5.59 -5.84 -8.96
C THR A 295 -4.89 -7.20 -8.99
N ASP A 296 -4.10 -7.45 -10.03
CA ASP A 296 -3.54 -8.74 -10.42
C ASP A 296 -2.07 -8.93 -10.03
N SER A 297 -1.46 -7.94 -9.37
CA SER A 297 -0.05 -7.97 -9.00
C SER A 297 0.20 -7.34 -7.64
N GLY A 298 1.12 -7.94 -6.89
CA GLY A 298 1.76 -7.34 -5.72
C GLY A 298 3.26 -7.14 -5.97
N SER A 299 3.97 -6.65 -4.96
CA SER A 299 5.44 -6.48 -4.99
C SER A 299 6.04 -6.59 -3.60
N ASP A 300 7.36 -6.56 -3.51
CA ASP A 300 8.16 -6.70 -2.26
C ASP A 300 7.95 -5.58 -1.23
N HIS A 301 7.18 -4.56 -1.57
CA HIS A 301 6.84 -3.43 -0.72
C HIS A 301 5.32 -3.17 -0.61
N ILE A 302 4.47 -4.14 -1.02
CA ILE A 302 3.00 -4.06 -0.93
C ILE A 302 2.49 -5.16 0.00
N GLY A 303 1.85 -4.73 1.09
CA GLY A 303 1.12 -5.56 2.03
C GLY A 303 -0.28 -5.01 2.30
N PHE A 304 -0.83 -5.28 3.48
CA PHE A 304 -2.16 -4.80 3.86
C PHE A 304 -2.39 -4.90 5.37
N ARG A 305 -3.41 -4.18 5.85
CA ARG A 305 -4.02 -4.38 7.18
C ARG A 305 -5.53 -4.50 7.05
N THR A 306 -6.20 -4.99 8.09
CA THR A 306 -7.64 -5.29 8.01
C THR A 306 -8.46 -4.56 9.05
N ILE A 307 -9.78 -4.49 8.83
CA ILE A 307 -10.77 -3.93 9.74
C ILE A 307 -11.87 -4.93 10.08
N VAL A 308 -12.56 -4.65 11.19
CA VAL A 308 -13.87 -5.20 11.52
C VAL A 308 -14.80 -4.01 11.73
N ALA A 309 -15.85 -3.93 10.91
CA ALA A 309 -16.91 -2.94 11.07
C ALA A 309 -17.99 -3.48 12.01
N LEU A 310 -18.71 -2.60 12.71
CA LEU A 310 -19.72 -2.99 13.69
C LEU A 310 -20.85 -3.85 13.08
N ASP A 311 -21.16 -3.63 11.80
CA ASP A 311 -22.12 -4.43 11.03
C ASP A 311 -21.71 -5.90 10.85
N MET A 312 -20.48 -6.27 11.20
CA MET A 312 -19.96 -7.64 11.17
C MET A 312 -19.98 -8.33 12.54
N LEU A 313 -20.34 -7.61 13.61
CA LEU A 313 -20.35 -8.12 14.98
C LEU A 313 -21.74 -8.60 15.43
N GLU A 314 -22.76 -8.44 14.58
CA GLU A 314 -24.12 -8.97 14.74
C GLU A 314 -24.24 -10.39 14.16
#